data_AF-A0A6L7TCB7-F1
#
_entry.id   AF-A0A6L7TCB7-F1
#
_cell.length_a   1.000
_cell.length_b   1.000
_cell.length_c   1.000
_cell.angle_alpha   90.00
_cell.angle_beta   90.00
_cell.angle_gamma   90.00
#
_symmetry.space_group_name_H-M   'P 1'
#
loop_
_entity.id
_entity.type
_entity.pdbx_description
1 polymer ?
#
loop_
_entity_poly.entity_id
_entity_poly.type
_entity_poly.pdbx_seq_one_letter_code
_entity_poly.pdbx_strand_id
1 'polypeptide(L)'
;MAAPERIDDLTGSPLPGAAKLAWTKPGDGGSPITGHQVRIDGRAWTDTGSAEAGFTWPGLANGREHAFEARAVNADGQAPPSDVVRVTPAWPRTDTSNDVQTLLPPNATAMERALEQAASRASKVPVPIADVWNPATCPPSVLPWLAWALSVDRWDPDWPIATKRQVVADSIGVHRRKGTLAAVEQVLEDIGAVYDIEERPGGQAFRMAIAILNSGSILTEDIQGIREQIDGAKRRSVRYDLSLQAGASLAVAAAAGVGAVQVADVTLEISA
;
A
#
# COMPACT_ATOMS: atom_id res chain seq x y z
N MET A 1 -46.83 38.10 30.85
CA MET A 1 -45.66 37.38 30.31
C MET A 1 -44.46 37.96 31.02
N ALA A 2 -43.49 37.13 31.37
CA ALA A 2 -42.34 37.49 32.18
C ALA A 2 -41.07 36.89 31.60
N ALA A 3 -39.91 37.34 32.08
CA ALA A 3 -38.63 36.71 31.76
C ALA A 3 -38.63 35.21 32.16
N PRO A 4 -37.79 34.38 31.54
CA PRO A 4 -37.75 32.96 31.85
C PRO A 4 -37.25 32.69 33.28
N GLU A 5 -37.56 31.50 33.79
CA GLU A 5 -37.06 31.03 35.08
C GLU A 5 -35.55 30.71 35.04
N ARG A 6 -34.95 30.60 36.23
CA ARG A 6 -33.54 30.25 36.39
C ARG A 6 -33.29 28.80 35.95
N ILE A 7 -32.12 28.55 35.35
CA ILE A 7 -31.63 27.18 35.10
C ILE A 7 -31.04 26.63 36.40
N ASP A 8 -31.58 25.51 36.90
CA ASP A 8 -31.17 24.91 38.18
C ASP A 8 -30.27 23.66 38.03
N ASP A 9 -30.13 23.12 36.82
CA ASP A 9 -29.44 21.85 36.55
C ASP A 9 -28.31 21.97 35.53
N LEU A 10 -27.62 23.12 35.50
CA LEU A 10 -26.47 23.30 34.63
C LEU A 10 -25.42 22.23 34.95
N THR A 11 -24.97 21.52 33.91
CA THR A 11 -23.88 20.55 33.97
C THR A 11 -22.83 20.85 32.92
N GLY A 12 -21.59 20.46 33.20
CA GLY A 12 -20.45 20.68 32.33
C GLY A 12 -19.57 19.45 32.23
N SER A 13 -19.20 19.09 31.01
CA SER A 13 -18.31 17.96 30.71
C SER A 13 -17.08 18.47 29.93
N PRO A 14 -15.86 18.05 30.30
CA PRO A 14 -14.65 18.51 29.65
C PRO A 14 -14.46 17.85 28.27
N LEU A 15 -14.04 18.64 27.29
CA LEU A 15 -13.59 18.19 25.97
C LEU A 15 -12.16 18.69 25.70
N PRO A 16 -11.42 18.10 24.74
CA PRO A 16 -10.14 18.64 24.28
C PRO A 16 -10.25 20.08 23.80
N GLY A 17 -9.68 21.01 24.56
CA GLY A 17 -9.72 22.43 24.26
C GLY A 17 -11.11 23.07 24.29
N ALA A 18 -12.09 22.44 24.96
CA ALA A 18 -13.48 22.89 25.00
C ALA A 18 -14.23 22.40 26.25
N ALA A 19 -15.42 22.95 26.50
CA ALA A 19 -16.34 22.48 27.53
C ALA A 19 -17.73 22.30 26.93
N LYS A 20 -18.33 21.12 27.12
CA LYS A 20 -19.72 20.85 26.71
C LYS A 20 -20.63 21.06 27.92
N LEU A 21 -21.51 22.05 27.81
CA LEU A 21 -22.51 22.43 28.80
C LEU A 21 -23.88 21.88 28.39
N ALA A 22 -24.66 21.41 29.37
CA ALA A 22 -26.01 20.91 29.17
C ALA A 22 -26.89 21.30 30.36
N TRP A 23 -28.17 21.53 30.12
CA TRP A 23 -29.18 21.87 31.12
C TRP A 23 -30.57 21.43 30.65
N THR A 24 -31.57 21.55 31.51
CA THR A 24 -32.99 21.41 31.13
C THR A 24 -33.56 22.79 30.80
N LYS A 25 -34.38 22.87 29.76
CA LYS A 25 -35.04 24.13 29.37
C LYS A 25 -35.92 24.64 30.54
N PRO A 26 -35.68 25.86 31.07
CA PRO A 26 -36.44 26.37 32.20
C PRO A 26 -37.85 26.79 31.80
N GLY A 27 -38.70 27.07 32.79
CA GLY A 27 -40.02 27.67 32.57
C GLY A 27 -39.91 28.97 31.78
N ASP A 28 -40.78 29.17 30.80
CA ASP A 28 -40.66 30.24 29.79
C ASP A 28 -41.33 31.55 30.21
N GLY A 29 -41.93 31.61 31.40
CA GLY A 29 -42.64 32.81 31.89
C GLY A 29 -43.87 33.19 31.06
N GLY A 30 -44.38 32.26 30.23
CA GLY A 30 -45.47 32.47 29.29
C GLY A 30 -45.05 32.99 27.91
N SER A 31 -43.75 33.19 27.66
CA SER A 31 -43.18 33.63 26.38
C SER A 31 -42.10 32.65 25.90
N PRO A 32 -42.17 32.12 24.66
CA PRO A 32 -41.20 31.14 24.18
C PRO A 32 -39.74 31.62 24.32
N ILE A 33 -38.89 30.77 24.90
CA ILE A 33 -37.45 31.02 24.98
C ILE A 33 -36.86 31.08 23.56
N THR A 34 -36.23 32.21 23.24
CA THR A 34 -35.63 32.51 21.94
C THR A 34 -34.15 32.16 21.89
N GLY A 35 -33.49 32.03 23.03
CA GLY A 35 -32.07 31.67 23.09
C GLY A 35 -31.55 31.51 24.52
N HIS A 36 -30.27 31.14 24.62
CA HIS A 36 -29.55 31.07 25.88
C HIS A 36 -28.28 31.91 25.81
N GLN A 37 -27.81 32.35 26.96
CA GLN A 37 -26.54 33.04 27.09
C GLN A 37 -25.67 32.33 28.10
N VAL A 38 -24.39 32.19 27.79
CA VAL A 38 -23.38 31.58 28.64
C VAL A 38 -22.27 32.58 28.88
N ARG A 39 -21.72 32.61 30.08
CA ARG A 39 -20.48 33.34 30.36
C ARG A 39 -19.45 32.44 31.01
N ILE A 40 -18.18 32.81 30.83
CA ILE A 40 -17.02 32.12 31.39
C ILE A 40 -16.24 33.08 32.29
N ASP A 41 -15.82 32.61 33.47
CA ASP A 41 -14.98 33.33 34.43
C ASP A 41 -15.47 34.76 34.75
N GLY A 42 -16.80 34.94 34.85
CA GLY A 42 -17.43 36.24 35.15
C GLY A 42 -17.34 37.28 34.02
N ARG A 43 -16.94 36.88 32.80
CA ARG A 43 -16.88 37.77 31.62
C ARG A 43 -18.27 38.14 31.09
N ALA A 44 -18.29 38.95 30.03
CA ALA A 44 -19.51 39.31 29.34
C ALA A 44 -20.28 38.06 28.84
N TRP A 45 -21.60 38.16 28.87
CA TRP A 45 -22.50 37.12 28.36
C TRP A 45 -22.33 36.96 26.86
N THR A 46 -22.22 35.70 26.42
CA THR A 46 -22.15 35.31 25.00
C THR A 46 -23.43 34.60 24.62
N ASP A 47 -24.02 34.99 23.50
CA ASP A 47 -25.22 34.34 22.97
C ASP A 47 -24.86 32.99 22.35
N THR A 48 -25.62 31.94 22.66
CA THR A 48 -25.44 30.62 22.06
C THR A 48 -25.98 30.56 20.64
N GLY A 49 -26.82 31.53 20.23
CA GLY A 49 -27.51 31.55 18.95
C GLY A 49 -28.55 30.44 18.80
N SER A 50 -28.91 29.77 19.90
CA SER A 50 -29.80 28.61 19.90
C SER A 50 -30.70 28.57 21.13
N ALA A 51 -31.95 28.16 20.91
CA ALA A 51 -32.91 27.85 21.97
C ALA A 51 -32.78 26.42 22.52
N GLU A 52 -31.78 25.65 22.06
CA GLU A 52 -31.47 24.32 22.58
C GLU A 52 -30.85 24.39 23.99
N ALA A 53 -31.08 23.35 24.78
CA ALA A 53 -30.65 23.27 26.17
C ALA A 53 -29.23 22.68 26.29
N GLY A 54 -28.28 23.31 25.60
CA GLY A 54 -26.88 22.93 25.63
C GLY A 54 -26.01 23.84 24.77
N PHE A 55 -24.71 23.84 25.08
CA PHE A 55 -23.73 24.64 24.35
C PHE A 55 -22.33 24.06 24.50
N THR A 56 -21.53 24.07 23.43
CA THR A 56 -20.11 23.72 23.50
C THR A 56 -19.27 24.97 23.40
N TRP A 57 -18.59 25.33 24.49
CA TRP A 57 -17.65 26.44 24.53
C TRP A 57 -16.29 26.02 23.97
N PRO A 58 -15.83 26.59 22.83
CA PRO A 58 -14.57 26.21 22.20
C PRO A 58 -13.38 27.04 22.71
N GLY A 59 -12.16 26.64 22.35
CA GLY A 59 -10.97 27.49 22.47
C GLY A 59 -10.41 27.64 23.90
N LEU A 60 -10.65 26.66 24.76
CA LEU A 60 -10.15 26.65 26.13
C LEU A 60 -8.76 26.02 26.22
N ALA A 61 -7.94 26.48 27.15
CA ALA A 61 -6.66 25.85 27.44
C ALA A 61 -6.86 24.60 28.30
N ASN A 62 -6.25 23.48 27.91
CA ASN A 62 -6.31 22.26 28.70
C ASN A 62 -5.56 22.43 30.03
N GLY A 63 -6.10 21.83 31.10
CA GLY A 63 -5.53 21.87 32.45
C GLY A 63 -5.89 23.10 33.27
N ARG A 64 -6.60 24.08 32.69
CA ARG A 64 -7.09 25.27 33.40
C ARG A 64 -8.57 25.11 33.75
N GLU A 65 -8.91 25.27 35.03
CA GLU A 65 -10.31 25.31 35.47
C GLU A 65 -10.97 26.61 35.00
N HIS A 66 -12.20 26.48 34.51
CA HIS A 66 -13.05 27.58 34.08
C HIS A 66 -14.43 27.48 34.75
N ALA A 67 -14.96 28.62 35.18
CA ALA A 67 -16.27 28.76 35.80
C ALA A 67 -17.32 29.20 34.77
N PHE A 68 -18.41 28.46 34.65
CA PHE A 68 -19.49 28.71 33.70
C PHE A 68 -20.81 29.00 34.41
N GLU A 69 -21.55 29.95 33.85
CA GLU A 69 -22.94 30.25 34.23
C GLU A 69 -23.78 30.36 32.95
N ALA A 70 -25.04 29.94 33.01
CA ALA A 70 -25.99 30.00 31.90
C ALA A 70 -27.26 30.73 32.32
N ARG A 71 -27.95 31.35 31.35
CA ARG A 71 -29.29 31.92 31.52
C ARG A 71 -30.11 31.82 30.25
N ALA A 72 -31.43 31.69 30.37
CA ALA A 72 -32.36 31.72 29.25
C ALA A 72 -32.79 33.15 28.90
N VAL A 73 -33.19 33.36 27.65
CA VAL A 73 -33.65 34.64 27.11
C VAL A 73 -34.94 34.45 26.32
N ASN A 74 -35.92 35.32 26.55
CA ASN A 74 -37.14 35.43 25.75
C ASN A 74 -37.40 36.91 25.38
N ALA A 75 -38.55 37.20 24.75
CA ALA A 75 -38.92 38.55 24.35
C ALA A 75 -39.11 39.53 25.53
N ASP A 76 -39.42 39.01 26.72
CA ASP A 76 -39.68 39.81 27.93
C ASP A 76 -38.40 40.06 28.78
N GLY A 77 -37.30 39.36 28.49
CA GLY A 77 -36.01 39.61 29.13
C GLY A 77 -35.12 38.39 29.32
N GLN A 78 -34.15 38.53 30.22
CA GLN A 78 -33.20 37.48 30.57
C GLN A 78 -33.52 36.91 31.96
N ALA A 79 -33.35 35.59 32.11
CA ALA A 79 -33.47 34.92 33.39
C ALA A 79 -32.33 35.31 34.36
N PRO A 80 -32.51 35.10 35.68
CA PRO A 80 -31.40 35.08 36.62
C PRO A 80 -30.32 34.07 36.21
N PRO A 81 -29.03 34.33 36.51
CA PRO A 81 -27.95 33.36 36.26
C PRO A 81 -28.17 32.04 37.01
N SER A 82 -27.77 30.93 36.39
CA SER A 82 -27.65 29.63 37.06
C SER A 82 -26.60 29.64 38.17
N ASP A 83 -26.54 28.55 38.93
CA ASP A 83 -25.36 28.24 39.74
C ASP A 83 -24.11 28.07 38.85
N VAL A 84 -22.94 28.29 39.47
CA VAL A 84 -21.64 28.21 38.79
C VAL A 84 -21.22 26.74 38.66
N VAL A 85 -20.92 26.32 37.43
CA VAL A 85 -20.31 25.02 37.13
C VAL A 85 -18.85 25.18 36.78
N ARG A 86 -17.98 24.35 37.36
CA ARG A 86 -16.54 24.35 37.08
C ARG A 86 -16.18 23.21 36.15
N VAL A 87 -15.48 23.52 35.06
CA VAL A 87 -14.97 22.53 34.09
C VAL A 87 -13.49 22.78 33.86
N THR A 88 -12.70 21.70 33.92
CA THR A 88 -11.28 21.71 33.56
C THR A 88 -11.10 20.92 32.27
N PRO A 89 -11.00 21.58 31.10
CA PRO A 89 -10.72 20.91 29.82
C PRO A 89 -9.45 20.07 29.93
N ALA A 90 -9.49 18.88 29.36
CA ALA A 90 -8.37 17.94 29.42
C ALA A 90 -7.92 17.60 28.01
N TRP A 91 -6.64 17.25 27.86
CA TRP A 91 -6.18 16.62 26.62
C TRP A 91 -7.05 15.42 26.27
N PRO A 92 -7.14 15.07 24.97
CA PRO A 92 -7.86 13.87 24.57
C PRO A 92 -7.24 12.70 25.32
N ARG A 93 -7.96 12.18 26.30
CA ARG A 93 -7.75 10.81 26.71
C ARG A 93 -8.25 10.02 25.53
N THR A 94 -7.41 9.18 24.95
CA THR A 94 -7.86 8.10 24.06
C THR A 94 -8.62 7.07 24.90
N ASP A 95 -9.69 7.53 25.54
CA ASP A 95 -10.85 6.77 25.92
C ASP A 95 -11.69 6.78 24.63
N THR A 96 -11.45 5.79 23.81
CA THR A 96 -12.44 5.35 22.84
C THR A 96 -12.64 3.90 23.15
N SER A 97 -13.67 3.66 23.96
CA SER A 97 -14.51 2.46 23.97
C SER A 97 -13.89 1.18 23.37
N ASN A 98 -13.57 0.24 24.25
CA ASN A 98 -13.76 -1.21 24.10
C ASN A 98 -13.11 -2.02 22.97
N ASP A 99 -12.27 -1.47 22.09
CA ASP A 99 -11.61 -2.28 21.03
C ASP A 99 -10.24 -2.85 21.41
N VAL A 100 -9.91 -2.89 22.71
CA VAL A 100 -8.80 -3.71 23.20
C VAL A 100 -9.42 -4.88 23.94
N GLN A 101 -9.38 -6.06 23.30
CA GLN A 101 -9.58 -7.34 23.98
C GLN A 101 -8.61 -7.37 25.16
N THR A 102 -9.14 -7.11 26.36
CA THR A 102 -8.34 -7.11 27.58
C THR A 102 -7.87 -8.54 27.85
N LEU A 103 -6.58 -8.70 28.05
CA LEU A 103 -5.97 -9.95 28.49
C LEU A 103 -6.01 -10.07 30.02
N LEU A 104 -6.43 -9.01 30.71
CA LEU A 104 -6.52 -9.00 32.16
C LEU A 104 -7.79 -9.69 32.66
N PRO A 105 -7.71 -10.37 33.82
CA PRO A 105 -8.88 -10.97 34.43
C PRO A 105 -9.88 -9.90 34.94
N PRO A 106 -11.15 -10.27 35.18
CA PRO A 106 -12.19 -9.32 35.59
C PRO A 106 -11.89 -8.56 36.91
N ASN A 107 -11.08 -9.13 37.81
CA ASN A 107 -10.69 -8.53 39.09
C ASN A 107 -9.52 -7.54 38.98
N ALA A 108 -9.03 -7.22 37.78
CA ALA A 108 -7.94 -6.27 37.59
C ALA A 108 -8.28 -4.88 38.12
N THR A 109 -7.30 -4.27 38.77
CA THR A 109 -7.34 -2.91 39.30
C THR A 109 -7.34 -1.87 38.18
N ALA A 110 -7.72 -0.64 38.52
CA ALA A 110 -7.71 0.47 37.56
C ALA A 110 -6.31 0.77 37.00
N MET A 111 -5.26 0.63 37.83
CA MET A 111 -3.86 0.84 37.41
C MET A 111 -3.41 -0.22 36.40
N GLU A 112 -3.77 -1.49 36.62
CA GLU A 112 -3.43 -2.59 35.71
C GLU A 112 -4.10 -2.39 34.34
N ARG A 113 -5.39 -2.00 34.31
CA ARG A 113 -6.08 -1.67 33.06
C ARG A 113 -5.45 -0.46 32.35
N ALA A 114 -5.04 0.57 33.09
CA ALA A 114 -4.36 1.73 32.51
C ALA A 114 -2.99 1.36 31.92
N LEU A 115 -2.24 0.48 32.60
CA LEU A 115 -0.95 -0.03 32.10
C LEU A 115 -1.13 -0.89 30.85
N GLU A 116 -2.14 -1.77 30.83
CA GLU A 116 -2.48 -2.58 29.65
C GLU A 116 -2.81 -1.71 28.44
N GLN A 117 -3.66 -0.69 28.62
CA GLN A 117 -4.01 0.24 27.54
C GLN A 117 -2.78 0.98 27.02
N ALA A 118 -1.90 1.44 27.92
CA ALA A 118 -0.65 2.11 27.55
C ALA A 118 0.29 1.17 26.77
N ALA A 119 0.44 -0.08 27.22
CA ALA A 119 1.30 -1.09 26.59
C ALA A 119 0.74 -1.65 25.27
N SER A 120 -0.60 -1.67 25.11
CA SER A 120 -1.26 -2.19 23.90
C SER A 120 -0.86 -1.46 22.60
N ARG A 121 -0.34 -0.24 22.71
CA ARG A 121 0.15 0.53 21.56
C ARG A 121 1.43 -0.04 20.98
N ALA A 122 2.27 -0.70 21.79
CA ALA A 122 3.52 -1.28 21.35
C ALA A 122 3.31 -2.48 20.41
N SER A 123 2.25 -3.27 20.62
CA SER A 123 1.91 -4.39 19.74
C SER A 123 1.20 -3.97 18.44
N LYS A 124 0.75 -2.71 18.34
CA LYS A 124 0.10 -2.15 17.15
C LYS A 124 1.07 -1.55 16.13
N VAL A 125 2.38 -1.66 16.34
CA VAL A 125 3.37 -1.24 15.34
C VAL A 125 3.18 -2.10 14.09
N PRO A 126 2.89 -1.51 12.91
CA PRO A 126 2.72 -2.28 11.69
C PRO A 126 4.01 -3.03 11.35
N VAL A 127 3.91 -4.36 11.21
CA VAL A 127 5.02 -5.22 10.80
C VAL A 127 4.71 -5.80 9.42
N PRO A 128 5.05 -5.10 8.31
CA PRO A 128 4.69 -5.48 6.95
C PRO A 128 5.60 -6.58 6.37
N ILE A 129 5.95 -7.60 7.15
CA ILE A 129 6.84 -8.68 6.70
C ILE A 129 6.22 -9.47 5.55
N ALA A 130 4.91 -9.75 5.63
CA ALA A 130 4.18 -10.46 4.58
C ALA A 130 4.13 -9.65 3.28
N ASP A 131 3.98 -8.33 3.38
CA ASP A 131 3.94 -7.45 2.21
C ASP A 131 5.30 -7.40 1.51
N VAL A 132 6.40 -7.41 2.27
CA VAL A 132 7.76 -7.40 1.70
C VAL A 132 8.05 -8.67 0.88
N TRP A 133 7.51 -9.83 1.28
CA TRP A 133 7.70 -11.10 0.57
C TRP A 133 6.76 -11.32 -0.61
N ASN A 134 5.82 -10.41 -0.86
CA ASN A 134 4.87 -10.53 -1.96
C ASN A 134 5.24 -9.56 -3.10
N PRO A 135 5.58 -10.06 -4.31
CA PRO A 135 5.95 -9.21 -5.43
C PRO A 135 4.84 -8.31 -5.93
N ALA A 136 3.56 -8.53 -5.58
CA ALA A 136 2.45 -7.65 -5.94
C ALA A 136 2.23 -6.52 -4.93
N THR A 137 2.45 -6.77 -3.64
CA THR A 137 2.14 -5.80 -2.56
C THR A 137 3.37 -5.14 -1.96
N CYS A 138 4.58 -5.64 -2.22
CA CYS A 138 5.80 -5.09 -1.63
C CYS A 138 6.03 -3.63 -2.08
N PRO A 139 6.60 -2.76 -1.22
CA PRO A 139 6.97 -1.41 -1.60
C PRO A 139 7.99 -1.41 -2.76
N PRO A 140 7.88 -0.49 -3.74
CA PRO A 140 8.80 -0.46 -4.89
C PRO A 140 10.27 -0.31 -4.52
N SER A 141 10.57 0.34 -3.39
CA SER A 141 11.93 0.49 -2.86
C SER A 141 12.56 -0.83 -2.39
N VAL A 142 11.74 -1.82 -2.02
CA VAL A 142 12.21 -3.12 -1.52
C VAL A 142 12.23 -4.18 -2.63
N LEU A 143 11.58 -3.91 -3.76
CA LEU A 143 11.48 -4.83 -4.89
C LEU A 143 12.85 -5.33 -5.42
N PRO A 144 13.91 -4.49 -5.53
CA PRO A 144 15.23 -4.98 -5.94
C PRO A 144 15.84 -6.00 -4.95
N TRP A 145 15.57 -5.82 -3.66
CA TRP A 145 16.04 -6.74 -2.62
C TRP A 145 15.28 -8.05 -2.65
N LEU A 146 13.98 -8.01 -2.94
CA LEU A 146 13.17 -9.22 -3.16
C LEU A 146 13.64 -9.97 -4.41
N ALA A 147 13.94 -9.25 -5.50
CA ALA A 147 14.51 -9.84 -6.72
C ALA A 147 15.85 -10.53 -6.45
N TRP A 148 16.73 -9.88 -5.69
CA TRP A 148 17.99 -10.45 -5.25
C TRP A 148 17.79 -11.71 -4.38
N ALA A 149 16.89 -11.65 -3.39
CA ALA A 149 16.58 -12.78 -2.50
C ALA A 149 16.02 -13.99 -3.27
N LEU A 150 15.28 -13.75 -4.35
CA LEU A 150 14.75 -14.78 -5.25
C LEU A 150 15.71 -15.14 -6.39
N SER A 151 16.96 -14.65 -6.38
CA SER A 151 18.01 -14.96 -7.36
C SER A 151 17.63 -14.64 -8.80
N VAL A 152 16.91 -13.53 -9.05
CA VAL A 152 16.56 -13.11 -10.41
C VAL A 152 17.84 -12.84 -11.24
N ASP A 153 18.02 -13.59 -12.34
CA ASP A 153 19.25 -13.53 -13.15
C ASP A 153 19.40 -12.21 -13.93
N ARG A 154 18.32 -11.68 -14.51
CA ARG A 154 18.32 -10.43 -15.28
C ARG A 154 17.49 -9.38 -14.56
N TRP A 155 18.14 -8.27 -14.22
CA TRP A 155 17.50 -7.15 -13.54
C TRP A 155 17.94 -5.82 -14.14
N ASP A 156 16.96 -4.98 -14.49
CA ASP A 156 17.20 -3.64 -15.01
C ASP A 156 16.53 -2.60 -14.07
N PRO A 157 17.31 -1.66 -13.51
CA PRO A 157 16.79 -0.58 -12.69
C PRO A 157 15.81 0.36 -13.39
N ASP A 158 15.81 0.41 -14.72
CA ASP A 158 14.98 1.34 -15.51
C ASP A 158 13.68 0.69 -16.00
N TRP A 159 13.47 -0.61 -15.76
CA TRP A 159 12.21 -1.28 -16.11
C TRP A 159 11.00 -0.65 -15.40
N PRO A 160 9.83 -0.60 -16.07
CA PRO A 160 8.57 -0.29 -15.44
C PRO A 160 8.31 -1.18 -14.21
N ILE A 161 7.71 -0.62 -13.17
CA ILE A 161 7.44 -1.35 -11.92
C ILE A 161 6.62 -2.62 -12.18
N ALA A 162 5.66 -2.57 -13.10
CA ALA A 162 4.86 -3.74 -13.49
C ALA A 162 5.74 -4.89 -14.01
N THR A 163 6.68 -4.60 -14.92
CA THR A 163 7.63 -5.58 -15.46
C THR A 163 8.52 -6.15 -14.37
N LYS A 164 9.06 -5.30 -13.50
CA LYS A 164 9.88 -5.75 -12.35
C LYS A 164 9.11 -6.71 -11.45
N ARG A 165 7.86 -6.39 -11.11
CA ARG A 165 7.02 -7.27 -10.28
C ARG A 165 6.75 -8.61 -10.97
N GLN A 166 6.48 -8.58 -12.28
CA GLN A 166 6.23 -9.79 -13.06
C GLN A 166 7.46 -10.71 -13.09
N VAL A 167 8.64 -10.16 -13.38
CA VAL A 167 9.90 -10.95 -13.40
C VAL A 167 10.17 -11.60 -12.04
N VAL A 168 9.94 -10.88 -10.94
CA VAL A 168 10.09 -11.44 -9.59
C VAL A 168 9.07 -12.54 -9.33
N ALA A 169 7.81 -12.35 -9.73
CA ALA A 169 6.76 -13.36 -9.57
C ALA A 169 7.05 -14.65 -10.35
N ASP A 170 7.56 -14.52 -11.57
CA ASP A 170 7.84 -15.65 -12.46
C ASP A 170 9.15 -16.39 -12.12
N SER A 171 10.05 -15.74 -11.37
CA SER A 171 11.39 -16.24 -11.04
C SER A 171 11.40 -17.69 -10.52
N ILE A 172 10.46 -18.05 -9.63
CA ILE A 172 10.37 -19.40 -9.07
C ILE A 172 10.02 -20.42 -10.16
N GLY A 173 9.09 -20.07 -11.06
CA GLY A 173 8.68 -20.93 -12.18
C GLY A 173 9.80 -21.12 -13.21
N VAL A 174 10.59 -20.07 -13.43
CA VAL A 174 11.80 -20.11 -14.28
C VAL A 174 12.86 -21.01 -13.64
N HIS A 175 13.20 -20.79 -12.36
CA HIS A 175 14.19 -21.60 -11.65
C HIS A 175 13.83 -23.08 -11.55
N ARG A 176 12.54 -23.43 -11.44
CA ARG A 176 12.08 -24.83 -11.43
C ARG A 176 12.33 -25.56 -12.75
N ARG A 177 12.38 -24.84 -13.87
CA ARG A 177 12.57 -25.42 -15.21
C ARG A 177 13.99 -25.20 -15.74
N LYS A 178 14.77 -24.28 -15.15
CA LYS A 178 16.18 -24.02 -15.52
C LYS A 178 16.96 -25.34 -15.53
N GLY A 179 17.72 -25.57 -16.60
CA GLY A 179 18.45 -26.81 -16.84
C GLY A 179 17.63 -27.94 -17.46
N THR A 180 16.41 -27.69 -17.94
CA THR A 180 15.65 -28.64 -18.77
C THR A 180 15.73 -28.24 -20.24
N LEU A 181 15.48 -29.20 -21.14
CA LEU A 181 15.38 -28.92 -22.57
C LEU A 181 14.31 -27.86 -22.85
N ALA A 182 13.15 -27.99 -22.21
CA ALA A 182 12.05 -27.03 -22.32
C ALA A 182 12.41 -25.59 -21.92
N ALA A 183 13.34 -25.40 -20.98
CA ALA A 183 13.81 -24.04 -20.64
C ALA A 183 14.68 -23.44 -21.75
N VAL A 184 15.41 -24.27 -22.49
CA VAL A 184 16.18 -23.83 -23.65
C VAL A 184 15.26 -23.56 -24.83
N GLU A 185 14.32 -24.45 -25.12
CA GLU A 185 13.30 -24.27 -26.16
C GLU A 185 12.52 -22.98 -25.96
N GLN A 186 12.06 -22.68 -24.73
CA GLN A 186 11.37 -21.43 -24.43
C GLN A 186 12.22 -20.18 -24.76
N VAL A 187 13.51 -20.20 -24.41
CA VAL A 187 14.41 -19.08 -24.73
C VAL A 187 14.54 -18.91 -26.25
N LEU A 188 14.61 -20.00 -27.01
CA LEU A 188 14.71 -19.94 -28.47
C LEU A 188 13.41 -19.46 -29.13
N GLU A 189 12.26 -19.88 -28.60
CA GLU A 189 10.94 -19.38 -29.01
C GLU A 189 10.77 -17.89 -28.72
N ASP A 190 11.20 -17.42 -27.54
CA ASP A 190 11.13 -16.01 -27.14
C ASP A 190 11.99 -15.11 -28.05
N ILE A 191 13.10 -15.65 -28.58
CA ILE A 191 13.97 -14.99 -29.57
C ILE A 191 13.40 -15.09 -31.00
N GLY A 192 12.39 -15.94 -31.22
CA GLY A 192 11.80 -16.19 -32.54
C GLY A 192 12.72 -16.97 -33.47
N ALA A 193 13.63 -17.78 -32.92
CA ALA A 193 14.56 -18.58 -33.71
C ALA A 193 13.90 -19.86 -34.22
N VAL A 194 14.25 -20.29 -35.44
CA VAL A 194 13.97 -21.66 -35.89
C VAL A 194 15.14 -22.53 -35.41
N TYR A 195 14.84 -23.62 -34.73
CA TYR A 195 15.87 -24.46 -34.12
C TYR A 195 15.63 -25.94 -34.45
N ASP A 196 16.74 -26.68 -34.53
CA ASP A 196 16.75 -28.14 -34.58
C ASP A 196 17.68 -28.65 -33.47
N ILE A 197 17.14 -29.48 -32.59
CA ILE A 197 17.85 -30.01 -31.43
C ILE A 197 18.03 -31.50 -31.59
N GLU A 198 19.28 -31.94 -31.76
CA GLU A 198 19.65 -33.34 -31.80
C GLU A 198 20.34 -33.76 -30.50
N GLU A 199 19.78 -34.75 -29.80
CA GLU A 199 20.41 -35.37 -28.63
C GLU A 199 21.49 -36.37 -29.07
N ARG A 200 22.76 -36.16 -28.68
CA ARG A 200 23.79 -37.16 -28.98
C ARG A 200 23.63 -38.40 -28.09
N PRO A 201 23.95 -39.59 -28.62
CA PRO A 201 23.94 -40.82 -27.83
C PRO A 201 24.78 -40.67 -26.55
N GLY A 202 24.18 -41.01 -25.41
CA GLY A 202 24.84 -40.95 -24.10
C GLY A 202 24.52 -39.71 -23.25
N GLY A 203 23.64 -38.80 -23.70
CA GLY A 203 23.08 -37.72 -22.87
C GLY A 203 24.08 -36.65 -22.40
N GLN A 204 25.29 -36.63 -22.99
CA GLN A 204 26.40 -35.75 -22.56
C GLN A 204 26.49 -34.44 -23.38
N ALA A 205 25.86 -34.36 -24.55
CA ALA A 205 25.85 -33.16 -25.38
C ALA A 205 24.64 -33.16 -26.33
N PHE A 206 23.96 -32.02 -26.47
CA PHE A 206 22.97 -31.80 -27.52
C PHE A 206 23.67 -30.97 -28.60
N ARG A 207 23.54 -31.35 -29.88
CA ARG A 207 23.85 -30.43 -30.98
C ARG A 207 22.61 -29.58 -31.19
N MET A 208 22.76 -28.26 -31.22
CA MET A 208 21.64 -27.33 -31.33
C MET A 208 21.92 -26.40 -32.49
N ALA A 209 21.40 -26.75 -33.66
CA ALA A 209 21.49 -25.88 -34.82
C ALA A 209 20.40 -24.82 -34.69
N ILE A 210 20.78 -23.53 -34.67
CA ILE A 210 19.84 -22.42 -34.47
C ILE A 210 19.86 -21.54 -35.73
N ALA A 211 18.87 -21.74 -36.59
CA ALA A 211 18.63 -20.88 -37.73
C ALA A 211 17.79 -19.67 -37.30
N ILE A 212 18.45 -18.54 -37.04
CA ILE A 212 17.74 -17.29 -36.76
C ILE A 212 17.27 -16.70 -38.08
N LEU A 213 15.97 -16.80 -38.36
CA LEU A 213 15.33 -16.18 -39.52
C LEU A 213 15.10 -14.68 -39.25
N ASN A 214 16.17 -13.90 -39.08
CA ASN A 214 16.03 -12.45 -39.00
C ASN A 214 16.25 -11.82 -40.39
N SER A 215 15.35 -10.90 -40.77
CA SER A 215 15.39 -10.19 -42.07
C SER A 215 16.41 -9.04 -42.09
N GLY A 216 17.26 -8.94 -41.06
CA GLY A 216 18.27 -7.90 -40.88
C GLY A 216 19.61 -8.50 -40.45
N SER A 217 20.69 -7.75 -40.67
CA SER A 217 22.04 -8.13 -40.25
C SER A 217 22.10 -8.30 -38.74
N ILE A 218 22.25 -9.55 -38.28
CA ILE A 218 22.54 -9.87 -36.88
C ILE A 218 23.91 -9.28 -36.54
N LEU A 219 23.98 -8.40 -35.55
CA LEU A 219 25.24 -7.81 -35.09
C LEU A 219 25.93 -8.79 -34.12
N THR A 220 27.26 -8.66 -33.97
CA THR A 220 28.03 -9.52 -33.05
C THR A 220 27.57 -9.42 -31.59
N GLU A 221 27.01 -8.27 -31.20
CA GLU A 221 26.44 -8.01 -29.88
C GLU A 221 25.15 -8.83 -29.63
N ASP A 222 24.35 -9.05 -30.68
CA ASP A 222 23.15 -9.90 -30.61
C ASP A 222 23.51 -11.37 -30.35
N ILE A 223 24.62 -11.85 -30.94
CA ILE A 223 25.10 -13.23 -30.78
C ILE A 223 25.55 -13.48 -29.33
N GLN A 224 26.26 -12.54 -28.71
CA GLN A 224 26.65 -12.66 -27.30
C GLN A 224 25.43 -12.70 -26.38
N GLY A 225 24.44 -11.82 -26.60
CA GLY A 225 23.21 -11.80 -25.80
C GLY A 225 22.44 -13.12 -25.86
N ILE A 226 22.33 -13.72 -27.06
CA ILE A 226 21.70 -15.03 -27.25
C ILE A 226 22.47 -16.13 -26.52
N ARG A 227 23.80 -16.10 -26.61
CA ARG A 227 24.66 -17.09 -25.94
C ARG A 227 24.48 -17.04 -24.42
N GLU A 228 24.44 -15.84 -23.84
CA GLU A 228 24.22 -15.63 -22.42
C GLU A 228 22.85 -16.13 -21.97
N GLN A 229 21.80 -15.90 -22.76
CA GLN A 229 20.45 -16.41 -22.47
C GLN A 229 20.39 -17.95 -22.49
N ILE A 230 21.02 -18.59 -23.49
CA ILE A 230 21.09 -20.04 -23.57
C ILE A 230 21.94 -20.63 -22.43
N ASP A 231 23.09 -20.02 -22.15
CA ASP A 231 23.98 -20.44 -21.05
C ASP A 231 23.30 -20.29 -19.68
N GLY A 232 22.43 -19.29 -19.53
CA GLY A 232 21.55 -19.14 -18.37
C GLY A 232 20.51 -20.26 -18.26
N ALA A 233 19.86 -20.65 -19.36
CA ALA A 233 18.82 -21.67 -19.34
C ALA A 233 19.35 -23.11 -19.23
N LYS A 234 20.52 -23.41 -19.81
CA LYS A 234 21.06 -24.78 -19.88
C LYS A 234 21.70 -25.25 -18.56
N ARG A 235 21.85 -26.57 -18.41
CA ARG A 235 22.74 -27.10 -17.35
C ARG A 235 24.19 -26.79 -17.72
N ARG A 236 24.96 -26.27 -16.77
CA ARG A 236 26.37 -25.87 -16.97
C ARG A 236 27.27 -26.98 -17.55
N SER A 237 26.99 -28.25 -17.25
CA SER A 237 27.76 -29.39 -17.77
C SER A 237 27.45 -29.76 -19.23
N VAL A 238 26.34 -29.28 -19.78
CA VAL A 238 25.90 -29.61 -21.14
C VAL A 238 26.60 -28.69 -22.13
N ARG A 239 27.27 -29.29 -23.12
CA ARG A 239 27.86 -28.58 -24.26
C ARG A 239 26.86 -28.50 -25.40
N TYR A 240 26.89 -27.39 -26.12
CA TYR A 240 26.18 -27.20 -27.39
C TYR A 240 27.14 -26.56 -28.39
N ASP A 241 26.86 -26.77 -29.66
CA ASP A 241 27.49 -26.07 -30.78
C ASP A 241 26.42 -25.16 -31.38
N LEU A 242 26.72 -23.88 -31.60
CA LEU A 242 25.79 -22.89 -32.14
C LEU A 242 26.22 -22.56 -33.57
N SER A 243 25.43 -22.97 -34.55
CA SER A 243 25.54 -22.52 -35.93
C SER A 243 24.45 -21.50 -36.22
N LEU A 244 24.82 -20.38 -36.83
CA LEU A 244 23.90 -19.34 -37.29
C LEU A 244 23.82 -19.40 -38.82
N GLN A 245 22.63 -19.61 -39.36
CA GLN A 245 22.38 -19.53 -40.80
C GLN A 245 21.66 -18.22 -41.13
N ALA A 246 22.31 -17.37 -41.93
CA ALA A 246 21.68 -16.18 -42.50
C ALA A 246 21.04 -16.54 -43.85
N GLY A 247 19.71 -16.68 -43.87
CA GLY A 247 18.96 -16.93 -45.10
C GLY A 247 18.68 -15.63 -45.87
N ALA A 248 19.42 -15.34 -46.94
CA ALA A 248 19.00 -14.35 -47.93
C ALA A 248 17.98 -15.01 -48.88
N SER A 249 16.71 -14.64 -48.78
CA SER A 249 15.68 -15.06 -49.72
C SER A 249 15.79 -14.28 -51.04
N LEU A 250 16.65 -14.75 -51.95
CA LEU A 250 16.64 -14.28 -53.34
C LEU A 250 15.50 -14.97 -54.10
N ALA A 251 14.37 -14.29 -54.23
CA ALA A 251 13.32 -14.69 -55.15
C ALA A 251 13.80 -14.50 -56.59
N VAL A 252 14.42 -15.53 -57.17
CA VAL A 252 14.63 -15.59 -58.63
C VAL A 252 13.31 -16.00 -59.27
N ALA A 253 12.63 -15.04 -59.89
CA ALA A 253 11.52 -15.35 -60.79
C ALA A 253 12.07 -16.06 -62.04
N ALA A 254 12.16 -17.39 -61.98
CA ALA A 254 12.54 -18.20 -63.13
C ALA A 254 11.35 -18.32 -64.10
N ALA A 255 11.39 -17.58 -65.21
CA ALA A 255 10.63 -17.96 -66.39
C ALA A 255 11.27 -19.24 -66.96
N ALA A 256 10.61 -20.37 -66.72
CA ALA A 256 10.89 -21.71 -67.21
C ALA A 256 12.16 -22.41 -66.65
N GLY A 257 11.93 -23.28 -65.66
CA GLY A 257 12.86 -24.34 -65.28
C GLY A 257 12.90 -24.58 -63.78
N VAL A 258 12.41 -25.75 -63.34
CA VAL A 258 12.57 -26.23 -61.97
C VAL A 258 14.07 -26.39 -61.70
N GLY A 259 14.65 -25.43 -60.98
CA GLY A 259 16.02 -25.45 -60.50
C GLY A 259 16.01 -25.29 -58.99
N ALA A 260 16.63 -26.22 -58.27
CA ALA A 260 16.81 -26.15 -56.83
C ALA A 260 17.48 -24.83 -56.45
N VAL A 261 16.85 -24.07 -55.56
CA VAL A 261 17.45 -22.87 -54.97
C VAL A 261 18.53 -23.37 -54.01
N GLN A 262 19.80 -23.20 -54.39
CA GLN A 262 20.91 -23.36 -53.46
C GLN A 262 20.90 -22.17 -52.50
N VAL A 263 20.41 -22.40 -51.29
CA VAL A 263 20.73 -21.53 -50.15
C VAL A 263 22.22 -21.71 -49.90
N ALA A 264 23.00 -20.63 -50.02
CA ALA A 264 24.40 -20.67 -49.65
C ALA A 264 24.47 -20.78 -48.12
N ASP A 265 24.72 -21.99 -47.62
CA ASP A 265 25.01 -22.22 -46.21
C ASP A 265 26.34 -21.57 -45.85
N VAL A 266 26.28 -20.42 -45.19
CA VAL A 266 27.42 -19.88 -44.45
C VAL A 266 27.33 -20.42 -43.04
N THR A 267 27.84 -21.65 -42.84
CA THR A 267 27.96 -22.25 -41.52
C THR A 267 29.19 -21.65 -40.84
N LEU A 268 28.98 -20.71 -39.91
CA LEU A 268 30.01 -20.34 -38.95
C LEU A 268 29.98 -21.37 -37.80
N GLU A 269 30.80 -22.41 -37.89
CA GLU A 269 31.06 -23.31 -36.76
C GLU A 269 31.95 -22.58 -35.74
N ILE A 270 31.36 -22.07 -34.66
CA ILE A 270 32.11 -21.51 -33.54
C ILE A 270 32.04 -22.53 -32.41
N SER A 271 32.97 -23.49 -32.46
CA SER A 271 33.10 -24.52 -31.44
C SER A 271 33.70 -23.96 -30.15
N ALA A 272 33.29 -24.51 -29.01
CA ALA A 272 33.86 -24.24 -27.68
C ALA A 272 34.36 -25.52 -27.01
#